data_AF-A0A2D7KSW3-F1
#
_entry.id   AF-A0A2D7KSW3-F1
#
_cell.length_a   1.000
_cell.length_b   1.000
_cell.length_c   1.000
_cell.angle_alpha   90.00
_cell.angle_beta   90.00
_cell.angle_gamma   90.00
#
_symmetry.space_group_name_H-M   'P 1'
#
loop_
_entity.id
_entity.type
_entity.pdbx_description
1 polymer ?
#
loop_
_entity_poly.entity_id
_entity_poly.type
_entity_poly.pdbx_seq_one_letter_code
_entity_poly.pdbx_strand_id
1 'polypeptide(L)'
;MKAILTILIIEIFFNIFFFITNGNILDTKLKAHKYAKEDYKEIFYLKNKDSIKTFCVKHKEFENVKKIRQYVAGGGQETHYRVTSFID
;
A
#
# COMPACT_ATOMS: atom_id res chain seq x y z
N MET A 1 20.74 -18.24 9.97
CA MET A 1 20.48 -17.21 10.99
C MET A 1 20.26 -15.81 10.43
N LYS A 2 21.17 -15.23 9.63
CA LYS A 2 21.04 -13.83 9.16
C LYS A 2 19.71 -13.53 8.43
N ALA A 3 19.26 -14.41 7.54
CA ALA A 3 18.00 -14.21 6.80
C ALA A 3 16.75 -14.17 7.69
N ILE A 4 16.71 -14.99 8.76
CA ILE A 4 15.58 -15.03 9.70
C ILE A 4 15.49 -13.71 10.47
N LEU A 5 16.63 -13.18 10.91
CA LEU A 5 16.69 -11.88 11.57
C LEU A 5 16.20 -10.76 10.65
N THR A 6 16.59 -10.78 9.36
CA THR A 6 16.12 -9.80 8.38
C THR A 6 14.60 -9.85 8.16
N ILE A 7 14.01 -11.05 8.07
CA ILE A 7 12.55 -11.23 7.90
C ILE A 7 11.80 -10.66 9.10
N LEU A 8 12.24 -10.95 10.32
CA LEU A 8 11.61 -10.45 11.54
C LEU A 8 11.62 -8.92 11.61
N ILE A 9 12.74 -8.29 11.25
CA ILE A 9 12.86 -6.83 11.23
C ILE A 9 11.85 -6.23 10.23
N ILE A 10 11.77 -6.79 9.02
CA ILE A 10 10.82 -6.35 7.99
C ILE A 10 9.37 -6.47 8.47
N GLU A 11 9.03 -7.57 9.15
CA GLU A 11 7.69 -7.76 9.71
C GLU A 11 7.37 -6.77 10.84
N ILE A 12 8.33 -6.46 11.72
CA ILE A 12 8.14 -5.45 12.77
C ILE A 12 7.85 -4.09 12.15
N PHE A 13 8.63 -3.66 11.14
CA PHE A 13 8.39 -2.39 10.45
C PHE A 13 7.01 -2.34 9.80
N PHE A 14 6.61 -3.42 9.13
CA PHE A 14 5.27 -3.51 8.55
C PHE A 14 4.18 -3.41 9.61
N ASN A 15 4.29 -4.12 10.72
CA ASN A 15 3.28 -4.10 11.78
C ASN A 15 3.17 -2.71 12.41
N ILE A 16 4.29 -1.99 12.63
CA ILE A 16 4.28 -0.61 13.12
C ILE A 16 3.57 0.31 12.12
N PHE A 17 3.89 0.19 10.82
CA PHE A 17 3.27 1.01 9.80
C PHE A 17 1.76 0.73 9.66
N PHE A 18 1.38 -0.54 9.70
CA PHE A 18 -0.03 -0.95 9.70
C PHE A 18 -0.76 -0.45 10.94
N PHE A 19 -0.14 -0.48 12.12
CA PHE A 19 -0.73 0.06 13.34
C PHE A 19 -1.05 1.56 13.23
N ILE A 20 -0.12 2.35 12.67
CA ILE A 20 -0.29 3.81 12.49
C ILE A 20 -1.37 4.10 11.43
N THR A 21 -1.33 3.40 10.30
CA THR A 21 -2.22 3.66 9.16
C THR A 21 -3.57 2.97 9.26
N ASN A 22 -3.68 1.92 10.07
CA ASN A 22 -4.84 1.02 10.19
C ASN A 22 -5.36 0.52 8.82
N GLY A 23 -4.43 0.24 7.90
CA GLY A 23 -4.74 -0.22 6.54
C GLY A 23 -5.33 0.84 5.61
N ASN A 24 -5.31 2.13 6.00
CA ASN A 24 -5.82 3.21 5.16
C ASN A 24 -4.76 3.68 4.14
N ILE A 25 -5.20 3.95 2.91
CA ILE A 25 -4.44 4.72 1.92
C ILE A 25 -5.29 5.86 1.38
N LEU A 26 -4.62 6.91 0.88
CA LEU A 26 -5.24 7.99 0.12
C LEU A 26 -4.80 7.85 -1.34
N ASP A 27 -5.76 7.88 -2.25
CA ASP A 27 -5.48 7.84 -3.68
C ASP A 27 -5.19 9.24 -4.26
N THR A 28 -4.76 9.27 -5.52
CA THR A 28 -4.49 10.51 -6.27
C THR A 28 -5.72 11.41 -6.47
N LYS A 29 -6.93 10.89 -6.20
CA LYS A 29 -8.21 11.64 -6.24
C LYS A 29 -8.66 12.06 -4.83
N LEU A 30 -7.79 11.95 -3.82
CA LEU A 30 -8.05 12.23 -2.40
C LEU A 30 -9.16 11.36 -1.80
N LYS A 31 -9.46 10.21 -2.41
CA LYS A 31 -10.36 9.22 -1.85
C LYS A 31 -9.60 8.34 -0.86
N ALA A 32 -10.21 8.11 0.29
CA ALA A 32 -9.67 7.20 1.29
C ALA A 32 -10.17 5.79 1.04
N HIS A 33 -9.25 4.83 1.06
CA HIS A 33 -9.50 3.39 0.92
C HIS A 33 -8.96 2.67 2.15
N LYS A 34 -9.56 1.53 2.49
CA LYS A 34 -9.12 0.72 3.63
C LYS A 34 -9.02 -0.73 3.22
N TYR A 35 -7.94 -1.39 3.62
CA TYR A 35 -7.69 -2.80 3.32
C TYR A 35 -7.45 -3.60 4.62
N ALA A 36 -7.73 -4.89 4.57
CA ALA A 36 -7.36 -5.81 5.64
C ALA A 36 -5.83 -5.91 5.75
N LYS A 37 -5.32 -6.49 6.83
CA LYS A 37 -3.89 -6.50 7.13
C LYS A 37 -3.07 -7.17 6.03
N GLU A 38 -3.54 -8.31 5.53
CA GLU A 38 -2.88 -9.13 4.51
C GLU A 38 -2.89 -8.42 3.15
N ASP A 39 -4.07 -7.93 2.72
CA ASP A 39 -4.24 -7.10 1.52
C ASP A 39 -3.35 -5.84 1.55
N TYR A 40 -3.34 -5.14 2.68
CA TYR A 40 -2.51 -3.96 2.86
C TYR A 40 -1.02 -4.28 2.82
N LYS A 41 -0.61 -5.46 3.31
CA LYS A 41 0.78 -5.94 3.23
C LYS A 41 1.22 -6.05 1.79
N GLU A 42 0.37 -6.57 0.91
CA GLU A 42 0.68 -6.69 -0.51
C GLU A 42 0.83 -5.30 -1.17
N ILE A 43 -0.05 -4.34 -0.85
CA ILE A 43 0.08 -2.94 -1.30
C ILE A 43 1.38 -2.29 -0.78
N PHE A 44 1.71 -2.51 0.50
CA PHE A 44 2.88 -1.94 1.15
C PHE A 44 4.19 -2.40 0.48
N TYR A 45 4.26 -3.66 0.06
CA TYR A 45 5.42 -4.23 -0.62
C TYR A 45 5.38 -4.15 -2.16
N LEU A 46 4.28 -3.66 -2.74
CA LEU A 46 4.15 -3.47 -4.18
C LEU A 46 5.32 -2.63 -4.73
N LYS A 47 5.89 -3.05 -5.86
CA LYS A 47 6.97 -2.32 -6.52
C LYS A 47 6.43 -1.06 -7.19
N ASN A 48 7.33 -0.17 -7.58
CA ASN A 48 6.95 1.05 -8.29
C ASN A 48 6.31 0.70 -9.64
N LYS A 49 5.18 1.35 -9.97
CA LYS A 49 4.37 1.19 -11.18
C LYS A 49 3.66 -0.15 -11.33
N ASP A 50 3.85 -1.09 -10.40
CA ASP A 50 3.08 -2.33 -10.34
C ASP A 50 1.67 -2.05 -9.82
N SER A 51 0.75 -2.97 -10.14
CA SER A 51 -0.65 -2.92 -9.74
C SER A 51 -1.07 -4.24 -9.12
N ILE A 52 -2.04 -4.19 -8.22
CA ILE A 52 -2.61 -5.38 -7.59
C ILE A 52 -4.13 -5.25 -7.45
N LYS A 53 -4.83 -6.35 -7.71
CA LYS A 53 -6.26 -6.49 -7.43
C LYS A 53 -6.43 -6.93 -5.98
N THR A 54 -7.14 -6.15 -5.19
CA THR A 54 -7.34 -6.41 -3.76
C THR A 54 -8.72 -5.91 -3.32
N PHE A 55 -9.21 -6.39 -2.19
CA PHE A 55 -10.54 -6.07 -1.68
C PHE A 55 -10.50 -4.88 -0.71
N CYS A 56 -11.18 -3.79 -1.06
CA CYS A 56 -11.32 -2.63 -0.19
C CYS A 56 -12.46 -2.87 0.80
N VAL A 57 -12.15 -2.99 2.09
CA VAL A 57 -13.14 -3.23 3.15
C VAL A 57 -14.05 -2.02 3.39
N LYS A 58 -13.60 -0.82 3.01
CA LYS A 58 -14.39 0.40 3.14
C LYS A 58 -15.49 0.49 2.07
N HIS A 59 -15.15 0.22 0.82
CA HIS A 59 -16.10 0.30 -0.31
C HIS A 59 -16.78 -1.04 -0.61
N LYS A 60 -16.32 -2.14 0.02
CA LYS A 60 -16.84 -3.50 -0.16
C LYS A 60 -16.78 -3.99 -1.60
N GLU A 61 -15.71 -3.62 -2.31
CA GLU A 61 -15.50 -3.98 -3.70
C GLU A 61 -14.03 -4.34 -3.96
N PHE A 62 -13.79 -5.05 -5.08
CA PHE A 62 -12.45 -5.21 -5.58
C PHE A 62 -12.00 -3.90 -6.23
N GLU A 63 -10.76 -3.52 -5.93
CA GLU A 63 -10.10 -2.35 -6.48
C GLU A 63 -8.74 -2.76 -7.06
N ASN A 64 -8.32 -2.10 -8.12
CA ASN A 64 -6.97 -2.19 -8.63
C ASN A 64 -6.14 -1.05 -8.04
N VAL A 65 -5.13 -1.39 -7.25
CA VAL A 65 -4.25 -0.44 -6.57
C VAL A 65 -2.92 -0.40 -7.30
N LYS A 66 -2.57 0.75 -7.88
CA LYS A 66 -1.27 1.00 -8.51
C LYS A 66 -0.42 1.90 -7.62
N LYS A 67 0.80 1.47 -7.31
CA LYS A 67 1.75 2.27 -6.53
C LYS A 67 2.66 3.08 -7.45
N ILE A 68 2.79 4.37 -7.17
CA ILE A 68 3.62 5.29 -7.94
C ILE A 68 4.60 5.96 -6.98
N ARG A 69 5.87 5.62 -7.10
CA ARG A 69 6.97 6.30 -6.44
C ARG A 69 7.63 7.26 -7.41
N GLN A 70 7.63 8.54 -7.07
CA GLN A 70 8.24 9.60 -7.87
C GLN A 70 9.30 10.35 -7.06
N TYR A 71 10.37 10.75 -7.73
CA TYR A 71 11.36 11.66 -7.16
C TYR A 71 10.84 13.09 -7.33
N VAL A 72 10.92 13.87 -6.26
CA VAL A 72 10.57 15.28 -6.28
C VAL A 72 11.82 16.15 -6.26
N ALA A 73 11.68 17.39 -6.73
CA ALA A 73 12.76 18.37 -6.69
C ALA A 73 13.32 18.48 -5.26
N GLY A 74 14.65 18.47 -5.12
CA GLY A 74 15.31 18.45 -3.81
C GLY A 74 15.63 17.05 -3.26
N GLY A 75 15.46 15.98 -4.06
CA GLY A 75 15.92 14.63 -3.71
C GLY A 75 14.97 13.82 -2.83
N GLY A 76 13.77 14.34 -2.57
CA GLY A 76 12.71 13.62 -1.88
C GLY A 76 12.10 12.51 -2.74
N GLN A 77 11.41 11.57 -2.08
CA GLN A 77 10.59 10.55 -2.75
C GLN A 77 9.18 10.57 -2.17
N GLU A 78 8.20 10.63 -3.05
CA GLU A 78 6.78 10.54 -2.69
C GLU A 78 6.19 9.22 -3.15
N THR A 79 5.25 8.68 -2.37
CA THR A 79 4.44 7.53 -2.77
C THR A 79 3.00 7.96 -2.97
N HIS A 80 2.50 7.78 -4.18
CA HIS A 80 1.13 8.02 -4.59
C HIS A 80 0.44 6.69 -4.92
N TYR A 81 -0.86 6.62 -4.69
CA TYR A 81 -1.67 5.47 -5.07
C TYR A 81 -2.72 5.89 -6.10
N ARG A 82 -2.78 5.18 -7.23
CA ARG A 82 -3.92 5.29 -8.15
C ARG A 82 -4.81 4.09 -7.92
N VAL A 83 -6.06 4.34 -7.57
CA VAL A 83 -7.06 3.29 -7.33
C VAL A 83 -8.17 3.39 -8.37
N THR A 84 -8.54 2.25 -8.95
CA THR A 84 -9.68 2.12 -9.87
C THR A 84 -10.57 0.98 -9.41
N SER A 85 -11.87 1.22 -9.32
CA SER A 85 -12.87 0.16 -9.13
C SER A 85 -12.93 -0.70 -10.40
N PHE A 86 -13.30 -1.97 -10.27
CA PHE A 86 -13.55 -2.85 -11.42
C PHE A 86 -14.97 -2.70 -11.99
N ILE A 87 -15.78 -1.81 -11.42
CA ILE A 87 -17.17 -1.57 -11.79
C ILE A 87 -17.30 -0.36 -12.75
N ASP A 88 -16.21 0.39 -12.97
CA ASP A 88 -16.14 1.53 -13.92
C ASP A 88 -15.55 1.14 -15.28
#